data_AF-A0A353NDD1-F1
#
_entry.id   AF-A0A353NDD1-F1
#
_cell.length_a   1.000
_cell.length_b   1.000
_cell.length_c   1.000
_cell.angle_alpha   90.00
_cell.angle_beta   90.00
_cell.angle_gamma   90.00
#
_symmetry.space_group_name_H-M   'P 1'
#
loop_
_entity.id
_entity.type
_entity.pdbx_description
1 polymer ?
#
loop_
_entity_poly.entity_id
_entity_poly.type
_entity_poly.pdbx_seq_one_letter_code
_entity_poly.pdbx_strand_id
1 'polypeptide(L)'
;MEFILQNIEVFRAPPFTATAQYQEKMLPVVNLEKHFGLVEKKSGKSAKYLVLRAAGANHGLVRLIIETPVPVKLQKVEQGLAASFGGLALPKNNVDILGVYSLSANELAIVPDIGGINRSLKLRGDHNL
;
A
#
# COMPACT_ATOMS: atom_id res chain seq x y z
N MET A 1 13.89 -7.26 4.06
CA MET A 1 14.67 -6.28 3.27
C MET A 1 13.68 -5.55 2.37
N GLU A 2 13.39 -4.28 2.69
CA GLU A 2 12.62 -3.36 1.84
C GLU A 2 13.61 -2.53 1.01
N PHE A 3 13.31 -2.29 -0.27
CA PHE A 3 14.13 -1.46 -1.14
C PHE A 3 13.35 -0.19 -1.50
N ILE A 4 13.98 0.96 -1.33
CA ILE A 4 13.49 2.26 -1.81
C ILE A 4 14.07 2.46 -3.21
N LEU A 5 13.20 2.49 -4.22
CA LEU A 5 13.56 2.78 -5.59
C LEU A 5 13.32 4.27 -5.88
N GLN A 6 14.26 4.88 -6.57
CA GLN A 6 14.14 6.24 -7.11
C GLN A 6 14.07 6.11 -8.64
N ASN A 7 13.07 6.76 -9.25
CA ASN A 7 12.87 6.80 -10.70
C ASN A 7 12.60 5.41 -11.34
N ILE A 8 11.44 4.81 -11.06
CA ILE A 8 10.95 3.64 -11.80
C ILE A 8 10.04 4.08 -12.94
N GLU A 9 10.09 3.38 -14.07
CA GLU A 9 9.11 3.55 -15.14
C GLU A 9 7.80 2.87 -14.75
N VAL A 10 6.74 3.68 -14.59
CA VAL A 10 5.41 3.20 -14.24
C VAL A 10 4.54 3.18 -15.50
N PHE A 11 4.16 1.98 -15.90
CA PHE A 11 3.24 1.74 -16.99
C PHE A 11 1.80 1.89 -16.49
N ARG A 12 1.08 2.87 -17.04
CA ARG A 12 -0.33 3.13 -16.72
C ARG A 12 -1.16 2.85 -17.98
N ALA A 13 -1.82 1.71 -18.02
CA ALA A 13 -2.74 1.37 -19.10
C ALA A 13 -4.15 1.22 -18.52
N PRO A 14 -5.07 2.19 -18.67
CA PRO A 14 -6.46 1.99 -18.32
C PRO A 14 -7.05 0.83 -19.14
N PRO A 15 -7.97 -0.01 -18.60
CA PRO A 15 -8.57 0.00 -17.25
C PRO A 15 -7.71 -0.68 -16.16
N PHE A 16 -6.46 -1.01 -16.45
CA PHE A 16 -5.64 -1.90 -15.63
C PHE A 16 -4.91 -1.20 -14.47
N THR A 17 -4.51 -2.00 -13.49
CA THR A 17 -3.66 -1.56 -12.37
C THR A 17 -2.33 -1.07 -12.92
N ALA A 18 -1.84 0.08 -12.44
CA ALA A 18 -0.52 0.57 -12.80
C ALA A 18 0.54 -0.48 -12.45
N THR A 19 1.55 -0.67 -13.30
CA THR A 19 2.62 -1.64 -13.07
C THR A 19 3.98 -1.00 -13.30
N ALA A 20 5.02 -1.58 -12.71
CA ALA A 20 6.39 -1.22 -13.00
C ALA A 20 7.28 -2.45 -12.97
N GLN A 21 8.35 -2.42 -13.77
CA GLN A 21 9.33 -3.50 -13.79
C GLN A 21 10.22 -3.42 -12.54
N TYR A 22 10.30 -4.52 -11.81
CA TYR A 22 11.24 -4.72 -10.73
C TYR A 22 11.96 -6.05 -10.91
N GLN A 23 13.27 -5.97 -11.18
CA GLN A 23 14.05 -7.12 -11.64
C GLN A 23 13.41 -7.70 -12.92
N GLU A 24 13.21 -9.01 -12.98
CA GLU A 24 12.62 -9.72 -14.13
C GLU A 24 11.08 -9.81 -14.04
N LYS A 25 10.43 -9.05 -13.14
CA LYS A 25 8.98 -9.13 -12.91
C LYS A 25 8.28 -7.80 -13.06
N MET A 26 7.11 -7.81 -13.68
CA MET A 26 6.16 -6.72 -13.63
C MET A 26 5.37 -6.80 -12.32
N LEU A 27 5.45 -5.76 -11.51
CA LEU A 27 4.76 -5.68 -10.22
C LEU A 27 3.68 -4.59 -10.24
N PRO A 28 2.56 -4.79 -9.53
CA PRO A 28 1.55 -3.75 -9.38
C PRO A 28 2.10 -2.58 -8.56
N VAL A 29 1.78 -1.37 -8.99
CA VAL A 29 2.10 -0.11 -8.33
C VAL A 29 0.83 0.46 -7.72
N VAL A 30 0.86 0.76 -6.42
CA VAL A 30 -0.28 1.24 -5.65
C VAL A 30 0.09 2.53 -4.95
N ASN A 31 -0.76 3.54 -5.09
CA ASN A 31 -0.77 4.69 -4.21
C ASN A 31 -1.79 4.42 -3.10
N LEU A 32 -1.34 4.33 -1.84
CA LEU A 32 -2.21 3.98 -0.71
C LEU A 32 -3.29 5.04 -0.43
N GLU A 33 -2.99 6.32 -0.62
CA GLU A 33 -3.98 7.39 -0.45
C GLU A 33 -5.12 7.21 -1.45
N LYS A 34 -4.82 7.02 -2.74
CA LYS A 34 -5.83 6.70 -3.76
C LYS A 34 -6.59 5.42 -3.46
N HIS A 35 -5.88 4.37 -3.05
CA HIS A 35 -6.45 3.06 -2.76
C HIS A 35 -7.52 3.15 -1.67
N PHE A 36 -7.22 3.86 -0.58
CA PHE A 36 -8.14 4.05 0.53
C PHE A 36 -9.10 5.25 0.34
N GLY A 37 -9.02 5.97 -0.78
CA GLY A 37 -9.87 7.11 -1.10
C GLY A 37 -9.56 8.38 -0.29
N LEU A 38 -8.34 8.51 0.20
CA LEU A 38 -7.84 9.69 0.89
C LEU A 38 -7.41 10.78 -0.10
N VAL A 39 -7.45 12.03 0.34
CA VAL A 39 -6.96 13.17 -0.44
C VAL A 39 -5.44 13.07 -0.54
N GLU A 40 -4.93 12.96 -1.76
CA GLU A 40 -3.49 12.95 -2.00
C GLU A 40 -2.86 14.26 -1.56
N LYS A 41 -1.88 14.17 -0.65
CA LYS A 41 -0.99 15.31 -0.41
C LYS A 41 -0.04 15.40 -1.60
N LYS A 42 -0.39 16.25 -2.57
CA LYS A 42 0.52 16.65 -3.64
C LYS A 42 1.74 17.37 -3.04
N SER A 43 2.73 16.60 -2.64
CA SER A 43 4.06 17.13 -2.39
C SER A 43 4.65 17.46 -3.76
N GLY A 44 5.14 18.68 -3.98
CA GLY A 44 5.90 19.02 -5.19
C GLY A 44 7.24 18.27 -5.32
N LYS A 45 7.40 17.14 -4.62
CA LYS A 45 8.57 16.27 -4.60
C LYS A 45 8.37 15.11 -5.57
N SER A 46 9.46 14.57 -6.09
CA SER A 46 9.44 13.35 -6.90
C SER A 46 8.86 12.19 -6.10
N ALA A 47 8.04 11.37 -6.77
CA ALA A 47 7.49 10.15 -6.19
C ALA A 47 8.62 9.16 -5.85
N LYS A 48 8.47 8.47 -4.72
CA LYS A 48 9.32 7.37 -4.29
C LYS A 48 8.53 6.08 -4.37
N TYR A 49 9.26 4.97 -4.56
CA TYR A 49 8.64 3.67 -4.74
C TYR A 49 9.23 2.65 -3.77
N LEU A 50 8.37 1.91 -3.08
CA LEU A 50 8.75 0.92 -2.08
C LEU A 50 8.34 -0.46 -2.53
N VAL A 51 9.29 -1.38 -2.66
CA VAL A 51 8.96 -2.77 -2.97
C VAL A 51 8.70 -3.53 -1.67
N LEU A 52 7.44 -3.91 -1.46
CA LEU A 52 7.00 -4.65 -0.29
C LEU A 52 6.81 -6.14 -0.64
N ARG A 53 7.02 -6.99 0.36
CA ARG A 53 6.79 -8.43 0.29
C ARG A 53 5.92 -8.85 1.47
N ALA A 54 4.90 -9.67 1.21
CA ALA A 54 4.04 -10.21 2.26
C ALA A 54 3.64 -11.66 1.96
N ALA A 55 3.16 -12.35 2.99
CA ALA A 55 2.49 -13.63 2.81
C ALA A 55 1.06 -13.38 2.28
N GLY A 56 0.71 -14.02 1.16
CA GLY A 56 -0.66 -14.07 0.67
C GLY A 56 -1.48 -15.14 1.40
N ALA A 57 -2.79 -15.16 1.18
CA ALA A 57 -3.70 -16.12 1.83
C ALA A 57 -3.36 -17.59 1.59
N ASN A 58 -2.76 -17.92 0.45
CA ASN A 58 -2.36 -19.29 0.12
C ASN A 58 -0.93 -19.60 0.58
N HIS A 59 -0.40 -18.87 1.57
CA HIS A 59 1.00 -18.92 2.03
C HIS A 59 2.07 -18.61 0.96
N GLY A 60 1.67 -18.24 -0.24
CA GLY A 60 2.57 -17.76 -1.30
C GLY A 60 3.07 -16.35 -1.05
N LEU A 61 4.30 -16.05 -1.44
CA LEU A 61 4.88 -14.72 -1.29
C LEU A 61 4.35 -13.77 -2.37
N VAL A 62 3.70 -12.68 -1.95
CA VAL A 62 3.23 -11.61 -2.83
C VAL A 62 4.20 -10.43 -2.81
N ARG A 63 4.29 -9.70 -3.92
CA ARG A 63 5.13 -8.50 -4.06
C ARG A 63 4.31 -7.38 -4.68
N LEU A 64 4.45 -6.18 -4.16
CA LEU A 64 3.82 -4.98 -4.71
C LEU A 64 4.70 -3.77 -4.48
N ILE A 65 4.49 -2.73 -5.29
CA ILE A 65 5.21 -1.47 -5.22
C ILE A 65 4.28 -0.41 -4.65
N ILE A 66 4.67 0.26 -3.57
CA ILE A 66 3.96 1.42 -3.03
C ILE A 66 4.58 2.70 -3.58
N GLU A 67 3.77 3.50 -4.28
CA GLU A 67 4.08 4.87 -4.63
C GLU A 67 3.80 5.78 -3.44
N THR A 68 4.79 6.57 -3.03
CA THR A 68 4.66 7.53 -1.93
C THR A 68 5.46 8.80 -2.17
N PRO A 69 4.91 9.99 -1.89
CA PRO A 69 5.66 11.23 -1.96
C PRO A 69 6.53 11.48 -0.72
N VAL A 70 6.35 10.68 0.35
CA VAL A 70 7.02 10.89 1.63
C VAL A 70 8.19 9.92 1.86
N PRO A 71 9.26 10.34 2.55
CA PRO A 71 10.31 9.43 2.98
C PRO A 71 9.77 8.41 3.99
N VAL A 72 10.22 7.15 3.87
CA VAL A 72 9.91 6.09 4.83
C VAL A 72 10.55 6.40 6.17
N LYS A 73 9.77 6.23 7.23
CA LYS A 73 10.22 6.29 8.62
C LYS A 73 9.97 4.93 9.26
N LEU A 74 10.93 4.47 10.06
CA LEU A 74 10.75 3.32 10.93
C LEU A 74 10.40 3.83 12.32
N GLN A 75 9.28 3.38 12.86
CA GLN A 75 8.84 3.72 14.20
C GLN A 75 8.43 2.43 14.92
N LYS A 76 8.95 2.24 16.12
CA LYS A 76 8.48 1.17 17.00
C LYS A 76 7.10 1.56 17.51
N VAL A 77 6.12 0.69 17.29
CA VAL A 77 4.79 0.84 17.88
C VAL A 77 4.82 0.12 19.23
N GLU A 78 4.50 0.82 20.31
CA GLU A 78 4.38 0.18 21.63
C GLU A 78 3.11 -0.67 21.67
N GLN A 79 3.24 -1.94 22.04
CA GLN A 79 2.10 -2.82 22.22
C GLN A 79 1.34 -2.38 23.47
N GLY A 80 0.16 -1.78 23.29
CA GLY A 80 -0.67 -1.31 24.41
C GLY A 80 -1.83 -0.41 24.02
N LEU A 81 -1.75 0.28 22.88
CA LEU A 81 -2.84 1.09 22.32
C LEU A 81 -3.51 0.38 21.14
N ALA A 82 -4.00 -0.83 21.38
CA ALA A 82 -5.07 -1.39 20.56
C ALA A 82 -6.38 -0.74 21.03
N ALA A 83 -6.53 0.57 20.81
CA ALA A 83 -7.86 1.14 20.85
C ALA A 83 -8.63 0.43 19.74
N SER A 84 -9.70 -0.27 20.11
CA SER A 84 -10.67 -0.75 19.16
C SER A 84 -11.24 0.48 18.46
N PHE A 85 -10.61 0.90 17.36
CA PHE A 85 -11.09 1.98 16.52
C PHE A 85 -12.25 1.44 15.70
N GLY A 86 -13.35 1.08 16.38
CA GLY A 86 -14.60 0.56 15.81
C GLY A 86 -15.35 1.57 14.94
N GLY A 87 -14.65 2.55 14.35
CA GLY A 87 -15.25 3.62 13.57
C GLY A 87 -14.32 4.33 12.58
N LEU A 88 -13.04 3.95 12.44
CA LEU A 88 -12.21 4.53 11.37
C LEU A 88 -12.51 3.83 10.04
N ALA A 89 -13.65 4.18 9.44
CA ALA A 89 -13.98 3.77 8.08
C ALA A 89 -13.27 4.71 7.09
N LEU A 90 -12.24 4.22 6.42
CA LEU A 90 -11.68 4.90 5.26
C LEU A 90 -12.72 4.93 4.13
N PRO A 91 -12.68 5.94 3.25
CA PRO A 91 -13.66 6.07 2.17
C PRO A 91 -13.74 4.86 1.23
N LYS A 92 -12.64 4.11 1.06
CA LYS A 92 -12.57 2.93 0.19
C LYS A 92 -11.75 1.82 0.84
N ASN A 93 -12.06 0.57 0.46
CA ASN A 93 -11.22 -0.60 0.68
C ASN A 93 -10.85 -0.89 2.14
N ASN A 94 -11.78 -0.68 3.08
CA ASN A 94 -11.57 -0.98 4.51
C ASN A 94 -11.17 -2.44 4.80
N VAL A 95 -11.55 -3.37 3.92
CA VAL A 95 -11.16 -4.79 3.98
C VAL A 95 -9.67 -5.02 3.82
N ASP A 96 -8.93 -4.05 3.29
CA ASP A 96 -7.49 -4.12 3.07
C ASP A 96 -6.68 -3.49 4.22
N ILE A 97 -7.27 -3.39 5.43
CA ILE A 97 -6.64 -2.86 6.65
C ILE A 97 -6.42 -4.02 7.64
N LEU A 98 -5.17 -4.22 8.08
CA LEU A 98 -4.84 -5.19 9.14
C LEU A 98 -5.07 -4.59 10.54
N GLY A 99 -4.87 -3.29 10.70
CA GLY A 99 -5.06 -2.64 11.98
C GLY A 99 -4.85 -1.14 11.94
N VAL A 100 -5.26 -0.48 13.02
CA VAL A 100 -5.10 0.95 13.25
C VAL A 100 -4.46 1.12 14.63
N TYR A 101 -3.43 1.95 14.71
CA TYR A 101 -2.64 2.18 15.91
C TYR A 101 -2.58 3.68 16.20
N SER A 102 -2.61 4.07 17.47
CA SER A 102 -2.28 5.44 17.86
C SER A 102 -0.76 5.60 17.89
N LEU A 103 -0.24 6.60 17.17
CA LEU A 103 1.15 7.05 17.28
C LEU A 103 1.30 8.14 18.35
N SER A 104 0.26 8.95 18.54
CA SER A 104 0.12 9.94 19.60
C SER A 104 -1.37 10.28 19.82
N ALA A 105 -1.68 11.17 20.77
CA ALA A 105 -3.05 11.60 21.05
C ALA A 105 -3.83 12.09 19.81
N ASN A 106 -3.13 12.65 18.81
CA ASN A 106 -3.73 13.23 17.62
C ASN A 106 -3.23 12.58 16.32
N GLU A 107 -2.48 11.47 16.40
CA GLU A 107 -1.90 10.82 15.23
C GLU A 107 -2.22 9.33 15.22
N LEU A 108 -2.73 8.86 14.09
CA LEU A 108 -3.07 7.46 13.85
C LEU A 108 -2.23 6.91 12.71
N ALA A 109 -1.78 5.67 12.88
CA ALA A 109 -1.18 4.85 11.84
C ALA A 109 -2.17 3.79 11.37
N ILE A 110 -2.21 3.57 10.06
CA ILE A 110 -2.98 2.51 9.43
C ILE A 110 -1.98 1.47 8.93
N VAL A 111 -2.20 0.21 9.29
CA VAL A 111 -1.40 -0.91 8.81
C VAL A 111 -2.15 -1.57 7.66
N PRO A 112 -1.72 -1.38 6.41
CA PRO A 112 -2.36 -2.00 5.25
C PRO A 112 -2.11 -3.51 5.18
N ASP A 113 -3.12 -4.28 4.78
CA ASP A 113 -2.97 -5.68 4.40
C ASP A 113 -2.38 -5.78 2.99
N ILE A 114 -1.06 -5.86 2.89
CA ILE A 114 -0.34 -6.01 1.61
C ILE A 114 -0.83 -7.25 0.83
N GLY A 115 -1.17 -8.34 1.53
CA GLY A 115 -1.73 -9.55 0.92
C GLY A 115 -3.14 -9.35 0.38
N GLY A 116 -3.99 -8.71 1.17
CA GLY A 116 -5.34 -8.29 0.83
C GLY A 116 -5.39 -7.34 -0.37
N ILE A 117 -4.59 -6.27 -0.34
CA ILE A 117 -4.46 -5.30 -1.43
C ILE A 117 -4.11 -6.00 -2.74
N ASN A 118 -3.08 -6.86 -2.74
CA ASN A 118 -2.68 -7.56 -3.97
C ASN A 118 -3.81 -8.44 -4.53
N ARG A 119 -4.63 -9.06 -3.66
CA ARG A 119 -5.82 -9.82 -4.08
C ARG A 119 -6.90 -8.89 -4.65
N SER A 120 -7.20 -7.80 -3.95
CA SER A 120 -8.19 -6.80 -4.36
C SER A 120 -7.84 -6.20 -5.73
N LEU A 121 -6.56 -5.95 -6.01
CA LEU A 121 -6.10 -5.48 -7.32
C LEU A 121 -6.29 -6.51 -8.42
N LYS A 122 -5.97 -7.79 -8.16
CA LYS A 122 -6.21 -8.88 -9.11
C LYS A 122 -7.69 -9.02 -9.42
N LEU A 123 -8.56 -9.05 -8.41
CA LEU A 123 -10.01 -9.15 -8.62
C LEU A 123 -10.60 -7.94 -9.38
N ARG A 124 -9.98 -6.76 -9.27
CA ARG A 124 -10.38 -5.55 -10.01
C ARG A 124 -9.77 -5.47 -11.41
N GLY A 125 -8.65 -6.14 -11.63
CA GLY A 125 -7.90 -6.18 -12.90
C GLY A 125 -8.15 -7.44 -13.74
N ASP A 126 -8.70 -8.50 -13.16
CA ASP A 126 -8.99 -9.77 -13.83
C ASP A 126 -10.42 -9.75 -14.38
N HIS A 127 -10.56 -9.12 -15.54
CA HIS A 127 -11.22 -9.78 -16.67
C HIS A 127 -10.13 -10.09 -17.70
N ASN A 128 -9.77 -11.37 -17.78
CA ASN A 128 -8.97 -12.05 -18.81
C ASN A 128 -7.44 -11.86 -18.79
N LEU A 129 -6.75 -12.88 -18.30
CA LEU A 129 -5.67 -13.54 -19.04
C LEU A 129 -6.07 -15.00 -19.27
#